data_AF-A0A522RUN1-F1
#
_entry.id   AF-A0A522RUN1-F1
#
_cell.length_a   1.000
_cell.length_b   1.000
_cell.length_c   1.000
_cell.angle_alpha   90.00
_cell.angle_beta   90.00
_cell.angle_gamma   90.00
#
_symmetry.space_group_name_H-M   'P 1'
#
loop_
_entity.id
_entity.type
_entity.pdbx_description
1 polymer ?
#
loop_
_entity_poly.entity_id
_entity_poly.type
_entity_poly.pdbx_seq_one_letter_code
_entity_poly.pdbx_strand_id
1 'polypeptide(L)'
;MKRGDLITVALQGDFGKPRPALVVQADAYGAHTSVTVLPVTSTRIDAPLLRVALAPSADNGLTRPSQVMIDKTMTVRQERLGEVIGHVTPDELLEIDRCLAVFLGIAR
;
A
#
# COMPACT_ATOMS: atom_id res chain seq x y z
N MET A 1 12.99 1.87 3.49
CA MET A 1 11.53 1.75 3.33
C MET A 1 10.96 1.66 4.73
N LYS A 2 9.91 2.42 5.00
CA LYS A 2 9.22 2.51 6.28
C LYS A 2 7.73 2.32 6.07
N ARG A 3 7.02 2.02 7.15
CA ARG A 3 5.56 2.01 7.16
C ARG A 3 5.02 3.36 6.70
N GLY A 4 4.06 3.35 5.79
CA GLY A 4 3.51 4.56 5.18
C GLY A 4 4.17 4.95 3.86
N ASP A 5 5.33 4.39 3.50
CA ASP A 5 5.95 4.63 2.19
C ASP A 5 5.07 4.06 1.07
N LEU A 6 4.87 4.85 0.01
CA LEU A 6 4.42 4.38 -1.29
C LEU A 6 5.63 4.04 -2.14
N ILE A 7 5.62 2.84 -2.71
CA ILE A 7 6.76 2.25 -3.42
C ILE A 7 6.29 1.68 -4.74
N THR A 8 7.20 1.45 -5.68
CA THR A 8 6.87 0.63 -6.86
C THR A 8 7.14 -0.84 -6.59
N VAL A 9 6.29 -1.73 -7.08
CA VAL A 9 6.47 -3.18 -7.00
C VAL A 9 6.32 -3.78 -8.39
N ALA A 10 7.29 -4.61 -8.78
CA ALA A 10 7.21 -5.44 -9.99
C ALA A 10 6.78 -6.86 -9.59
N LEU A 11 5.48 -7.14 -9.66
CA LEU A 11 4.96 -8.49 -9.46
C LEU A 11 5.06 -9.27 -10.79
N GLN A 12 5.62 -10.49 -10.76
CA GLN A 12 5.56 -11.39 -11.92
C GLN A 12 4.10 -11.84 -12.16
N GLY A 13 3.62 -11.79 -13.42
CA GLY A 13 2.22 -12.10 -13.81
C GLY A 13 1.54 -10.97 -14.59
N ASP A 14 0.20 -10.86 -14.54
CA ASP A 14 -0.67 -9.88 -15.25
C ASP A 14 -0.36 -8.38 -15.01
N PHE A 15 0.72 -8.07 -14.29
CA PHE A 15 1.08 -6.74 -13.82
C PHE A 15 2.46 -6.30 -14.33
N GLY A 16 2.78 -6.57 -15.60
CA GLY A 16 4.09 -6.27 -16.23
C GLY A 16 4.58 -4.81 -16.23
N LYS A 17 3.85 -3.87 -15.61
CA LYS A 17 4.32 -2.51 -15.31
C LYS A 17 4.47 -2.36 -13.79
N PRO A 18 5.57 -1.78 -13.28
CA PRO A 18 5.71 -1.47 -11.86
C PRO A 18 4.48 -0.71 -11.35
N ARG A 19 3.87 -1.21 -10.27
CA ARG A 19 2.65 -0.60 -9.69
C ARG A 19 2.94 -0.04 -8.32
N PRO A 20 2.29 1.08 -7.94
CA PRO A 20 2.41 1.58 -6.58
C PRO A 20 1.85 0.57 -5.57
N ALA A 21 2.51 0.47 -4.41
CA ALA A 21 2.05 -0.27 -3.26
C ALA A 21 2.41 0.50 -1.98
N LEU A 22 1.58 0.42 -0.96
CA LEU A 22 1.80 1.01 0.35
C LEU A 22 2.46 0.00 1.28
N VAL A 23 3.54 0.40 1.94
CA VAL A 23 4.18 -0.40 3.00
C VAL A 23 3.35 -0.33 4.27
N VAL A 24 2.92 -1.49 4.78
CA VAL A 24 2.15 -1.61 6.03
C VAL A 24 2.89 -2.37 7.12
N GLN A 25 4.01 -3.02 6.79
CA GLN A 25 4.89 -3.68 7.76
C GLN A 25 5.40 -2.68 8.80
N ALA A 26 5.36 -3.06 10.07
CA ALA A 26 5.88 -2.23 11.14
C ALA A 26 7.41 -2.07 11.03
N ASP A 27 7.89 -0.86 11.30
CA ASP A 27 9.31 -0.49 11.16
C ASP A 27 10.25 -1.36 12.02
N ALA A 28 9.76 -1.91 13.13
CA ALA A 28 10.49 -2.84 13.99
C ALA A 28 10.97 -4.10 13.24
N TYR A 29 10.33 -4.43 12.11
CA TYR A 29 10.67 -5.58 11.26
C TYR A 29 11.41 -5.15 9.98
N GLY A 30 11.99 -3.95 9.93
CA GLY A 30 12.67 -3.42 8.72
C GLY A 30 13.91 -4.19 8.27
N ALA A 31 14.50 -5.03 9.13
CA ALA A 31 15.65 -5.88 8.79
C ALA A 31 15.27 -7.23 8.13
N HIS A 32 13.97 -7.54 8.02
CA HIS A 32 13.51 -8.76 7.35
C HIS A 32 13.70 -8.69 5.83
N THR A 33 13.94 -9.83 5.20
CA THR A 33 14.19 -9.95 3.75
C THR A 33 12.92 -9.80 2.88
N SER A 34 11.77 -9.55 3.51
CA SER A 34 10.50 -9.30 2.85
C SER A 34 9.74 -8.17 3.53
N VAL A 35 8.85 -7.54 2.77
CA VAL A 35 8.04 -6.40 3.20
C VAL A 35 6.57 -6.68 2.89
N THR A 36 5.71 -6.53 3.90
CA THR A 36 4.26 -6.58 3.73
C THR A 36 3.71 -5.24 3.20
N VAL A 37 2.96 -5.32 2.11
CA VAL A 37 2.43 -4.17 1.36
C VAL A 37 0.96 -4.36 0.98
N LEU A 38 0.28 -3.24 0.72
CA LEU A 38 -1.04 -3.16 0.10
C LEU A 38 -0.90 -2.55 -1.30
N PRO A 39 -1.31 -3.24 -2.38
CA PRO A 39 -1.21 -2.66 -3.71
C PRO A 39 -2.18 -1.49 -3.89
N VAL A 40 -1.80 -0.55 -4.77
CA VAL A 40 -2.58 0.65 -5.09
C VAL A 40 -3.02 0.60 -6.55
N THR A 41 -4.26 1.00 -6.82
CA THR A 41 -4.84 1.00 -8.16
C THR A 41 -5.51 2.33 -8.49
N SER A 42 -5.38 2.79 -9.73
CA SER A 42 -6.18 3.90 -10.25
C SER A 42 -7.55 3.43 -10.76
N THR A 43 -7.80 2.12 -10.84
CA THR A 43 -9.12 1.56 -11.17
C THR A 43 -9.98 1.62 -9.92
N ARG A 44 -10.89 2.59 -9.88
CA ARG A 44 -11.72 2.86 -8.71
C ARG A 44 -12.99 2.01 -8.73
N ILE A 45 -13.33 1.44 -7.58
CA ILE A 45 -14.62 0.78 -7.35
C ILE A 45 -15.24 1.29 -6.04
N ASP A 46 -16.56 1.19 -5.94
CA ASP A 46 -17.29 1.58 -4.73
C ASP A 46 -17.33 0.42 -3.72
N ALA A 47 -16.34 0.39 -2.83
CA ALA A 47 -16.24 -0.58 -1.74
C ALA A 47 -15.50 0.05 -0.55
N PRO A 48 -16.16 0.93 0.24
CA PRO A 48 -15.49 1.79 1.22
C PRO A 48 -14.59 1.06 2.23
N LEU A 49 -14.95 -0.16 2.63
CA LEU A 49 -14.14 -0.96 3.56
C LEU A 49 -12.91 -1.62 2.92
N LEU A 50 -12.89 -1.77 1.59
CA LEU A 50 -11.85 -2.50 0.86
C LEU A 50 -10.97 -1.59 -0.02
N ARG A 51 -11.37 -0.32 -0.16
CA ARG A 51 -10.85 0.62 -1.16
C ARG A 51 -10.73 2.02 -0.57
N VAL A 52 -9.71 2.23 0.26
CA VAL A 52 -9.41 3.55 0.83
C VAL A 52 -8.86 4.46 -0.26
N ALA A 53 -9.46 5.63 -0.43
CA ALA A 53 -9.09 6.56 -1.51
C ALA A 53 -7.83 7.36 -1.14
N LEU A 54 -6.97 7.59 -2.13
CA LEU A 54 -5.82 8.50 -2.05
C LEU A 54 -5.92 9.53 -3.17
N ALA A 55 -5.86 10.81 -2.80
CA ALA A 55 -5.74 11.89 -3.75
C ALA A 55 -4.27 12.05 -4.18
N PRO A 56 -3.98 12.37 -5.46
CA PRO A 56 -2.61 12.58 -5.89
C PRO A 56 -2.01 13.83 -5.24
N SER A 57 -0.79 13.72 -4.74
CA SER A 57 -0.03 14.83 -4.16
C SER A 57 1.45 14.73 -4.51
N ALA A 58 2.18 15.84 -4.33
CA ALA A 58 3.63 15.84 -4.48
C ALA A 58 4.31 14.91 -3.47
N ASP A 59 3.76 14.80 -2.26
CA ASP A 59 4.33 14.01 -1.17
C ASP A 59 4.15 12.50 -1.37
N ASN A 60 3.06 12.09 -2.02
CA ASN A 60 2.71 10.68 -2.21
C ASN A 60 3.11 10.13 -3.59
N GLY A 61 3.52 10.99 -4.52
CA GLY A 61 4.04 10.62 -5.84
C GLY A 61 2.99 10.03 -6.80
N LEU A 62 1.71 10.01 -6.42
CA LEU A 62 0.63 9.54 -7.27
C LEU A 62 0.27 10.61 -8.31
N THR A 63 0.02 10.19 -9.54
CA THR A 63 -0.35 11.10 -10.65
C THR A 63 -1.85 11.12 -10.94
N ARG A 64 -2.61 10.23 -10.30
CA ARG A 64 -4.06 10.07 -10.51
C ARG A 64 -4.73 9.67 -9.20
N PRO A 65 -6.02 10.02 -9.00
CA PRO A 65 -6.82 9.46 -7.91
C PRO A 65 -6.74 7.95 -7.91
N SER A 66 -6.38 7.38 -6.75
CA SER A 66 -6.10 5.96 -6.59
C SER A 66 -6.78 5.42 -5.34
N GLN A 67 -6.78 4.09 -5.20
CA GLN A 67 -7.30 3.40 -4.03
C GLN A 67 -6.27 2.37 -3.53
N VAL A 68 -6.08 2.32 -2.22
CA VAL A 68 -5.35 1.25 -1.53
C VAL A 68 -6.28 0.04 -1.44
N MET A 69 -5.77 -1.13 -1.83
CA MET A 69 -6.56 -2.36 -1.89
C MET A 69 -6.40 -3.20 -0.63
N ILE A 70 -7.25 -2.96 0.37
CA ILE A 70 -7.18 -3.60 1.70
C ILE A 70 -7.24 -5.13 1.61
N ASP A 71 -8.07 -5.67 0.70
CA ASP A 71 -8.26 -7.11 0.51
C ASP A 71 -7.09 -7.83 -0.17
N LYS A 72 -6.06 -7.09 -0.60
CA LYS A 72 -4.94 -7.60 -1.40
C LYS A 72 -3.60 -7.52 -0.67
N THR A 73 -3.60 -7.60 0.65
CA THR A 73 -2.37 -7.65 1.46
C THR A 73 -1.45 -8.77 0.96
N MET A 74 -0.18 -8.42 0.73
CA MET A 74 0.82 -9.38 0.26
C MET A 74 2.19 -9.08 0.86
N THR A 75 3.04 -10.11 0.95
CA THR A 75 4.42 -9.98 1.40
C THR A 75 5.36 -10.26 0.24
N VAL A 76 6.22 -9.29 -0.07
CA VAL A 76 7.08 -9.30 -1.25
C VAL A 76 8.54 -9.31 -0.80
N ARG A 77 9.39 -10.10 -1.47
CA ARG A 77 10.83 -10.09 -1.19
C ARG A 77 11.43 -8.72 -1.49
N GLN A 78 12.33 -8.25 -0.63
CA GLN A 78 12.93 -6.92 -0.71
C GLN A 78 13.59 -6.65 -2.07
N GLU A 79 14.21 -7.67 -2.67
CA GLU A 79 14.83 -7.62 -4.00
C GLU A 79 13.85 -7.27 -5.15
N ARG A 80 12.53 -7.43 -4.94
CA ARG A 80 11.48 -7.12 -5.92
C ARG A 80 10.81 -5.77 -5.70
N LEU A 81 11.21 -5.06 -4.65
CA LEU A 81 10.72 -3.74 -4.34
C LEU A 81 11.52 -2.72 -5.14
N GLY A 82 10.82 -1.79 -5.77
CA GLY A 82 11.42 -0.65 -6.42
C GLY A 82 11.57 0.53 -5.46
N GLU A 83 11.72 1.71 -6.05
CA GLU A 83 11.97 2.95 -5.32
C GLU A 83 10.75 3.40 -4.51
N VAL A 84 11.02 4.13 -3.42
CA VAL A 84 10.02 4.92 -2.70
C VAL A 84 9.64 6.10 -3.58
N ILE A 85 8.36 6.22 -3.92
CA ILE A 85 7.83 7.31 -4.75
C ILE A 85 7.19 8.42 -3.91
N GLY A 86 6.91 8.14 -2.64
CA GLY A 86 6.28 9.09 -1.73
C GLY A 86 5.82 8.40 -0.46
N HIS A 87 4.95 9.07 0.29
CA HIS A 87 4.36 8.55 1.52
C HIS A 87 2.92 9.01 1.68
N VAL A 88 2.12 8.25 2.41
CA VAL A 88 0.78 8.69 2.84
C VAL A 88 0.88 9.56 4.09
N THR A 89 -0.13 10.39 4.29
CA THR A 89 -0.28 11.18 5.52
C THR A 89 -0.61 10.28 6.72
N PRO A 90 -0.41 10.76 7.96
CA PRO A 90 -0.80 10.01 9.15
C PRO A 90 -2.29 9.66 9.21
N ASP A 91 -3.16 10.56 8.74
CA ASP A 91 -4.62 10.35 8.76
C ASP A 91 -5.05 9.28 7.75
N GLU A 92 -4.48 9.29 6.54
CA GLU A 92 -4.69 8.24 5.54
C GLU A 92 -4.20 6.88 6.07
N LEU A 93 -3.03 6.84 6.71
CA LEU A 93 -2.49 5.61 7.29
C LEU A 93 -3.39 5.07 8.42
N LEU A 94 -3.94 5.96 9.25
CA LEU A 94 -4.88 5.58 10.31
C LEU A 94 -6.20 5.01 9.75
N GLU A 95 -6.74 5.57 8.68
CA GLU A 95 -7.93 5.03 8.00
C GLU A 95 -7.64 3.63 7.44
N ILE A 96 -6.51 3.47 6.77
CA ILE A 96 -6.06 2.19 6.22
C ILE A 96 -5.91 1.14 7.31
N ASP A 97 -5.34 1.51 8.46
CA ASP A 97 -5.16 0.61 9.60
C ASP A 97 -6.49 0.12 10.16
N ARG A 98 -7.49 1.00 10.27
CA ARG A 98 -8.84 0.63 10.70
C ARG A 98 -9.49 -0.34 9.71
N CYS A 99 -9.45 -0.03 8.41
CA CYS A 99 -10.00 -0.89 7.38
C CYS A 99 -9.30 -2.26 7.36
N LEU A 100 -7.97 -2.29 7.49
CA LEU A 100 -7.18 -3.51 7.52
C LEU A 100 -7.50 -4.36 8.76
N ALA A 101 -7.62 -3.74 9.93
CA ALA A 101 -7.98 -4.45 11.16
C ALA A 101 -9.39 -5.06 11.08
N VAL A 102 -10.36 -4.35 10.48
CA VAL A 102 -11.71 -4.86 10.23
C VAL A 102 -11.67 -6.01 9.23
N PHE A 103 -10.95 -5.85 8.11
CA PHE A 103 -10.84 -6.88 7.07
C PHE A 103 -10.23 -8.19 7.60
N LEU A 104 -9.21 -8.08 8.47
CA LEU A 104 -8.55 -9.23 9.09
C LEU A 104 -9.28 -9.80 10.31
N GLY A 105 -10.38 -9.19 10.76
CA GLY A 105 -11.13 -9.64 11.94
C GLY A 105 -10.36 -9.46 13.26
N ILE A 106 -9.47 -8.48 13.34
CA ILE A 106 -8.64 -8.19 14.52
C ILE A 106 -8.99 -6.85 15.19
N ALA A 107 -9.93 -6.09 14.61
CA ALA A 107 -10.60 -5.00 15.32
C ALA A 107 -11.48 -5.60 16.43
N ARG A 108 -11.27 -5.17 17.66
CA ARG A 108 -12.06 -5.58 18.84
C ARG A 108 -12.87 -4.40 19.36
#